data_AF-A0A961MW53-F1
#
_entry.id   AF-A0A961MW53-F1
#
_cell.length_a   1.000
_cell.length_b   1.000
_cell.length_c   1.000
_cell.angle_alpha   90.00
_cell.angle_beta   90.00
_cell.angle_gamma   90.00
#
_symmetry.space_group_name_H-M   'P 1'
#
loop_
_entity.id
_entity.type
_entity.pdbx_description
1 polymer ?
#
loop_
_entity_poly.entity_id
_entity_poly.type
_entity_poly.pdbx_seq_one_letter_code
_entity_poly.pdbx_strand_id
1 'polypeptide(L)' 'GGGMANTFLAARGVDVGKSLCEHDLAETARQILAKADDEGCSILLPSDLVVARAFAAHAPHEVVTTCP' A
#
# COMPACT_ATOMS: atom_id res chain seq x y z
N GLY A 1 -3.24 4.01 6.34
CA GLY A 1 -1.79 3.80 6.44
C GLY A 1 -1.48 2.35 6.81
N GLY A 2 -0.20 1.96 6.87
CA GLY A 2 0.21 0.61 7.28
C GLY A 2 -0.20 -0.49 6.31
N GLY A 3 -0.43 -1.71 6.82
CA GLY A 3 -0.76 -2.88 5.99
C GLY A 3 -2.00 -2.70 5.12
N MET A 4 -3.00 -1.96 5.63
CA MET A 4 -4.19 -1.60 4.86
C MET A 4 -3.83 -0.72 3.65
N ALA A 5 -2.91 0.25 3.80
CA ALA A 5 -2.48 1.08 2.67
C ALA A 5 -1.74 0.26 1.61
N ASN A 6 -0.92 -0.73 2.04
CA ASN A 6 -0.28 -1.66 1.12
C ASN A 6 -1.30 -2.51 0.37
N THR A 7 -2.39 -2.94 1.00
CA THR A 7 -3.50 -3.64 0.31
C THR A 7 -4.14 -2.76 -0.77
N PHE A 8 -4.36 -1.46 -0.49
CA PHE A 8 -4.85 -0.51 -1.50
C PHE A 8 -3.84 -0.26 -2.62
N LEU A 9 -2.54 -0.18 -2.31
CA LEU A 9 -1.48 -0.04 -3.30
C LEU A 9 -1.38 -1.29 -4.19
N ALA A 10 -1.40 -2.49 -3.60
CA ALA A 10 -1.44 -3.76 -4.31
C ALA A 10 -2.70 -3.90 -5.19
N ALA A 11 -3.86 -3.44 -4.69
CA ALA A 11 -5.10 -3.39 -5.44
C ALA A 11 -5.04 -2.46 -6.67
N ARG A 12 -4.20 -1.42 -6.63
CA ARG A 12 -3.90 -0.54 -7.78
C ARG A 12 -2.84 -1.10 -8.73
N GLY A 13 -2.27 -2.27 -8.42
CA GLY A 13 -1.21 -2.90 -9.21
C GLY A 13 0.20 -2.43 -8.85
N VAL A 14 0.39 -1.75 -7.71
CA VAL A 14 1.73 -1.42 -7.19
C VAL A 14 2.29 -2.68 -6.52
N ASP A 15 3.51 -3.06 -6.88
CA ASP A 15 4.18 -4.17 -6.19
C ASP A 15 4.49 -3.76 -4.75
N VAL A 16 4.05 -4.55 -3.77
CA VAL A 16 4.32 -4.30 -2.35
C VAL A 16 5.33 -5.29 -1.78
N GLY A 17 5.85 -6.20 -2.61
CA GLY A 17 6.88 -7.18 -2.27
C GLY A 17 6.51 -8.00 -1.03
N LYS A 18 7.36 -7.92 0.01
CA LYS A 18 7.16 -8.58 1.31
C LYS A 18 6.44 -7.72 2.34
N SER A 19 5.95 -6.55 1.96
CA SER A 19 5.22 -5.68 2.87
C SER A 19 3.92 -6.34 3.29
N LEU A 20 3.51 -6.13 4.54
CA LEU A 20 2.25 -6.65 5.04
C LEU A 20 1.12 -6.12 4.15
N CYS A 21 0.44 -7.01 3.44
CA CYS A 21 -0.71 -6.71 2.61
C CYS A 21 -1.67 -7.91 2.64
N GLU A 22 -2.96 -7.61 2.61
CA GLU A 22 -4.02 -8.60 2.66
C GLU A 22 -4.55 -8.80 1.24
N HIS A 23 -3.88 -9.66 0.47
CA HIS A 23 -4.24 -9.92 -0.94
C HIS A 23 -5.69 -10.41 -1.09
N ASP A 24 -6.20 -11.16 -0.11
CA ASP A 24 -7.60 -11.64 -0.09
C ASP A 24 -8.61 -10.48 -0.03
N LEU A 25 -8.20 -9.33 0.53
CA LEU A 25 -9.01 -8.12 0.62
C LEU A 25 -8.72 -7.12 -0.52
N ALA A 26 -7.84 -7.46 -1.47
CA ALA A 26 -7.51 -6.58 -2.59
C ALA A 26 -8.73 -6.32 -3.51
N GLU A 27 -9.63 -7.28 -3.63
CA GLU A 27 -10.90 -7.08 -4.35
C GLU A 27 -11.81 -6.07 -3.64
N THR A 28 -11.97 -6.23 -2.32
CA THR A 28 -12.71 -5.28 -1.48
C THR A 28 -12.09 -3.88 -1.54
N ALA A 29 -10.77 -3.77 -1.51
CA ALA A 29 -10.05 -2.51 -1.64
C ALA A 29 -10.33 -1.82 -2.99
N ARG A 30 -10.38 -2.59 -4.10
CA ARG A 30 -10.78 -2.05 -5.42
C ARG A 30 -12.22 -1.56 -5.42
N GLN A 31 -13.14 -2.29 -4.79
CA GLN A 31 -14.54 -1.85 -4.67
C GLN A 31 -14.67 -0.57 -3.85
N ILE A 32 -13.89 -0.42 -2.78
CA ILE A 32 -13.87 0.80 -1.96
C ILE A 32 -13.32 1.97 -2.76
N LEU A 33 -12.26 1.78 -3.54
CA LEU A 33 -11.72 2.81 -4.44
C LEU A 33 -12.77 3.25 -5.46
N ALA A 34 -13.44 2.30 -6.11
CA ALA A 34 -14.50 2.61 -7.09
C ALA A 34 -15.69 3.36 -6.46
N LYS A 35 -16.13 2.94 -5.26
CA LYS A 35 -17.20 3.64 -4.53
C LYS A 35 -16.79 5.04 -4.12
N ALA A 36 -15.54 5.22 -3.68
CA ALA A 36 -15.03 6.53 -3.32
C ALA A 36 -14.95 7.46 -4.54
N ASP A 37 -14.53 6.96 -5.70
CA ASP A 37 -14.56 7.72 -6.95
C ASP A 37 -16.00 8.11 -7.34
N ASP A 38 -16.96 7.18 -7.22
CA ASP A 38 -18.39 7.44 -7.48
C ASP A 38 -18.99 8.49 -6.51
N GLU A 39 -18.57 8.47 -5.25
CA GLU A 39 -19.01 9.42 -4.21
C GLU A 39 -18.23 10.75 -4.24
N GLY A 40 -17.21 10.88 -5.11
CA GLY A 40 -16.32 12.05 -5.17
C GLY A 40 -15.39 12.18 -3.95
N CYS A 41 -15.18 11.08 -3.21
CA CYS A 41 -14.30 11.01 -2.06
C CYS A 41 -12.87 10.69 -2.49
N SER A 42 -11.94 11.62 -2.26
CA SER A 42 -10.53 11.40 -2.58
C SER A 42 -9.83 10.55 -1.51
N ILE A 43 -9.53 9.29 -1.85
CA ILE A 43 -8.72 8.42 -0.99
C ILE A 43 -7.24 8.80 -1.14
N LEU A 44 -6.70 9.47 -0.12
CA LEU A 44 -5.28 9.80 -0.03
C LEU A 44 -4.47 8.58 0.42
N LEU A 45 -3.65 8.05 -0.49
CA LEU A 45 -2.69 7.00 -0.21
C LEU A 45 -1.29 7.59 -0.01
N PRO A 46 -0.42 6.94 0.78
CA PRO A 46 0.96 7.39 0.97
C PRO A 46 1.71 7.39 -0.37
N SER A 47 2.36 8.52 -0.67
CA SER A 47 3.20 8.73 -1.85
C SER A 47 4.61 8.18 -1.71
N ASP A 48 5.04 7.96 -0.47
CA ASP A 48 6.37 7.52 -0.09
C ASP A 48 6.27 6.41 0.97
N LEU A 49 7.16 5.42 0.84
CA LEU A 49 7.24 4.29 1.75
C LEU A 49 8.67 4.16 2.27
N VAL A 50 8.81 3.87 3.56
CA VAL A 50 10.09 3.48 4.14
C VAL A 50 10.15 1.97 4.14
N VAL A 51 11.05 1.41 3.33
CA VAL A 51 11.25 -0.04 3.23
C VAL A 51 12.55 -0.46 3.89
N ALA A 52 12.54 -1.63 4.52
CA ALA A 52 13.73 -2.25 5.11
C ALA A 52 13.80 -3.71 4.65
N ARG A 53 15.03 -4.20 4.43
CA ARG A 53 15.24 -5.58 3.94
C ARG A 53 15.01 -6.65 5.01
N ALA A 54 15.04 -6.26 6.29
CA ALA A 54 14.85 -7.15 7.43
C ALA A 54 14.11 -6.43 8.56
N PHE A 55 13.25 -7.17 9.27
CA PHE A 55 12.57 -6.68 10.46
C PHE A 55 13.51 -6.82 11.68
N ALA A 56 14.39 -5.83 11.87
CA ALA A 56 15.35 -5.79 12.97
C ALA A 56 15.59 -4.35 13.44
N ALA A 57 15.93 -4.18 14.72
CA ALA A 57 16.38 -2.89 15.25
C ALA A 57 17.66 -2.45 14.50
N HIS A 58 17.69 -1.19 14.05
CA HIS A 58 18.77 -0.62 13.24
C HIS A 58 18.98 -1.25 11.84
N ALA A 59 17.99 -1.96 11.30
CA ALA A 59 18.06 -2.40 9.92
C ALA A 59 18.21 -1.19 8.97
N PRO A 60 19.04 -1.30 7.92
CA PRO A 60 19.11 -0.28 6.89
C PRO A 60 17.74 -0.12 6.23
N HIS A 61 17.30 1.12 6.12
CA HIS A 61 16.03 1.49 5.51
C HIS A 61 16.28 2.49 4.38
N GLU A 62 15.39 2.48 3.40
CA GLU A 62 15.39 3.43 2.28
C GLU A 62 13.99 3.98 2.09
N VAL A 63 13.91 5.27 1.74
CA VAL A 63 12.65 5.93 1.38
C VAL A 63 12.48 5.74 -0.12
N VAL A 64 11.43 5.03 -0.54
CA VAL A 64 11.07 4.82 -1.94
C VAL A 64 9.76 5.53 -2.24
N THR A 65 9.71 6.28 -3.34
CA THR A 65 8.50 6.95 -3.84
C THR A 65 7.66 6.00 -4.71
N THR A 66 8.28 4.93 -5.20
CA THR A 66 7.67 3.88 -6.01
C THR A 66 8.34 2.57 -5.66
N CYS A 67 7.57 1.53 -5.31
CA CYS A 67 8.13 0.20 -5.12
C CYS A 67 8.71 -0.30 -6.46
N PRO A 68 9.99 -0.70 -6.49
CA PRO A 68 10.62 -1.30 -7.67
C PRO A 68 10.14 -2.73 -7.93
#